data_AF-A0AAE3GKF8-F1
#
_entry.id   AF-A0AAE3GKF8-F1
#
_cell.length_a   1.000
_cell.length_b   1.000
_cell.length_c   1.000
_cell.angle_alpha   90.00
_cell.angle_beta   90.00
_cell.angle_gamma   90.00
#
_symmetry.space_group_name_H-M   'P 1'
#
loop_
_entity.id
_entity.type
_entity.pdbx_description
1 polymer ?
#
loop_
_entity_poly.entity_id
_entity_poly.type
_entity_poly.pdbx_seq_one_letter_code
_entity_poly.pdbx_strand_id
1 'polypeptide(L)'
;MGRQSDATTLQDVAARVRLALDMTEETIEILHAAAETATEAATLAGTALAGSAHYPPELALARFDQARALLADLIQGWQQAENSVAAILDRLGGGQDTPAARADRGAPATWRGKTAAEHVGDSGAAIGRAGGRLRTRPVREVRSPSELDDLLTTLSRGGQVLDAPAYDGTIRELPDGTLIGHRRRAASAACPIVDVFTPHRRLKIHVRPEGWGQHVR
;
A
#
# COMPACT_ATOMS: atom_id res chain seq x y z
N MET A 1 9.38 29.39 32.17
CA MET A 1 9.29 28.02 31.60
C MET A 1 9.57 28.12 30.12
N GLY A 2 10.83 27.89 29.74
CA GLY A 2 11.31 28.06 28.37
C GLY A 2 10.89 26.88 27.49
N ARG A 3 10.39 27.18 26.28
CA ARG A 3 10.20 26.20 25.22
C ARG A 3 11.60 25.76 24.77
N GLN A 4 11.99 24.52 25.09
CA GLN A 4 13.03 23.83 24.33
C GLN A 4 12.49 23.66 22.92
N SER A 5 12.99 24.46 21.99
CA SER A 5 12.75 24.24 20.57
C SER A 5 13.56 23.01 20.14
N ASP A 6 12.86 21.98 19.67
CA ASP A 6 13.42 20.79 19.02
C ASP A 6 14.13 21.18 17.71
N ALA A 7 15.32 21.78 17.82
CA ALA A 7 16.21 21.96 16.69
C ALA A 7 16.78 20.58 16.33
N THR A 8 16.09 19.87 15.45
CA THR A 8 16.62 18.66 14.81
C THR A 8 17.95 19.03 14.18
N THR A 9 19.04 18.41 14.62
CA THR A 9 20.36 18.79 14.16
C THR A 9 20.60 18.25 12.75
N LEU A 10 21.45 18.91 11.95
CA LEU A 10 21.90 18.37 10.66
C LEU A 10 22.46 16.94 10.78
N GLN A 11 22.98 16.61 11.96
CA GLN A 11 23.51 15.30 12.29
C GLN A 11 22.40 14.24 12.40
N ASP A 12 21.24 14.58 12.94
CA ASP A 12 20.06 13.70 12.98
C ASP A 12 19.49 13.43 11.58
N VAL A 13 19.46 14.47 10.74
CA VAL A 13 19.05 14.33 9.33
C VAL A 13 20.03 13.42 8.59
N ALA A 14 21.34 13.64 8.73
CA ALA A 14 22.37 12.82 8.10
C ALA A 14 22.33 11.36 8.56
N ALA A 15 22.08 11.10 9.84
CA ALA A 15 21.95 9.74 10.37
C ALA A 15 20.74 9.00 9.77
N ARG A 16 19.61 9.69 9.62
CA ARG A 16 18.38 9.11 9.03
C ARG A 16 18.48 8.92 7.52
N VAL A 17 19.15 9.82 6.81
CA VAL A 17 19.44 9.64 5.37
C VAL A 17 20.33 8.41 5.16
N ARG A 18 21.35 8.20 6.00
CA ARG A 18 22.17 6.98 5.95
C ARG A 18 21.32 5.74 6.21
N LEU A 19 20.49 5.74 7.25
CA LEU A 19 19.57 4.64 7.51
C LEU A 19 18.68 4.31 6.30
N ALA A 20 18.15 5.32 5.61
CA ALA A 20 17.34 5.12 4.41
C ALA A 20 18.15 4.55 3.23
N LEU A 21 19.41 4.97 3.08
CA LEU A 21 20.33 4.41 2.07
C LEU A 21 20.67 2.96 2.39
N ASP A 22 21.02 2.65 3.64
CA ASP A 22 21.31 1.28 4.10
C ASP A 22 20.11 0.36 3.85
N MET A 23 18.89 0.82 4.15
CA MET A 23 17.66 0.08 3.84
C MET A 23 17.44 -0.12 2.33
N THR A 24 17.85 0.84 1.51
CA THR A 24 17.73 0.74 0.04
C THR A 24 18.72 -0.28 -0.49
N GLU A 25 19.95 -0.30 0.03
CA GLU A 25 20.97 -1.30 -0.31
C GLU A 25 20.51 -2.71 0.09
N GLU A 26 20.03 -2.90 1.32
CA GLU A 26 19.44 -4.17 1.77
C GLU A 26 18.27 -4.62 0.87
N THR A 27 17.42 -3.68 0.46
CA THR A 27 16.32 -3.96 -0.47
C THR A 27 16.83 -4.42 -1.84
N ILE A 28 17.91 -3.81 -2.36
CA ILE A 28 18.52 -4.23 -3.64
C ILE A 28 19.09 -5.66 -3.53
N GLU A 29 19.74 -5.99 -2.42
CA GLU A 29 20.27 -7.35 -2.18
C GLU A 29 19.14 -8.39 -2.14
N ILE A 30 18.05 -8.10 -1.44
CA ILE A 30 16.86 -8.97 -1.39
C ILE A 30 16.25 -9.14 -2.79
N LEU A 31 16.23 -8.08 -3.62
CA LEU A 31 15.73 -8.15 -5.00
C LEU A 31 16.55 -9.13 -5.83
N HIS A 32 17.88 -9.03 -5.74
CA HIS A 32 18.78 -9.93 -6.46
C HIS A 32 18.58 -11.38 -6.00
N ALA A 33 18.52 -11.63 -4.68
CA ALA A 33 18.27 -12.97 -4.14
C ALA A 33 16.91 -13.55 -4.61
N ALA A 34 15.86 -12.72 -4.66
CA ALA A 34 14.55 -13.11 -5.16
C ALA A 34 14.58 -13.47 -6.65
N ALA A 35 15.29 -12.68 -7.47
CA ALA A 35 15.44 -12.92 -8.90
C ALA A 35 16.24 -14.20 -9.20
N GLU A 36 17.33 -14.45 -8.46
CA GLU A 36 18.09 -15.70 -8.54
C GLU A 36 17.23 -16.91 -8.17
N THR A 37 16.51 -16.83 -7.04
CA THR A 37 15.62 -17.91 -6.58
C THR A 37 14.52 -18.21 -7.59
N ALA A 38 13.91 -17.18 -8.21
CA ALA A 38 12.90 -17.34 -9.24
C ALA A 38 13.47 -18.01 -10.51
N THR A 39 14.71 -17.66 -10.89
CA THR A 39 15.41 -18.26 -12.03
C THR A 39 15.75 -19.74 -11.77
N GLU A 40 16.19 -20.07 -10.55
CA GLU A 40 16.41 -21.46 -10.12
C GLU A 40 15.10 -22.26 -10.17
N ALA A 41 14.02 -21.70 -9.63
CA ALA A 41 12.69 -22.33 -9.66
C ALA A 41 12.20 -22.61 -11.09
N ALA A 42 12.37 -21.65 -12.00
CA ALA A 42 11.99 -21.80 -13.41
C ALA A 42 12.83 -22.87 -14.12
N THR A 43 14.14 -22.93 -13.81
CA THR A 43 15.04 -23.96 -14.35
C THR A 43 14.62 -25.34 -13.89
N LEU A 44 14.38 -25.50 -12.58
CA LEU A 44 13.92 -26.76 -11.96
C LEU A 44 12.58 -27.23 -12.53
N ALA A 45 11.63 -26.31 -12.73
CA ALA A 45 10.35 -26.63 -13.34
C ALA A 45 10.52 -27.08 -14.80
N GLY A 46 11.42 -26.44 -15.56
CA GLY A 46 11.75 -26.84 -16.94
C GLY A 46 12.33 -28.25 -17.03
N THR A 47 13.27 -28.61 -16.15
CA THR A 47 13.85 -29.97 -16.10
C THR A 47 12.85 -31.03 -15.68
N ALA A 48 11.96 -30.73 -14.73
CA ALA A 48 10.88 -31.65 -14.34
C ALA A 48 9.89 -31.88 -15.48
N LEU A 49 9.46 -30.82 -16.17
CA LEU A 49 8.55 -30.91 -17.32
C LEU A 49 9.15 -31.64 -18.53
N ALA A 50 10.48 -31.62 -18.68
CA ALA A 50 11.18 -32.39 -19.71
C ALA A 50 11.23 -33.91 -19.44
N GLY A 51 10.60 -34.40 -18.36
CA GLY A 51 10.47 -35.82 -18.07
C GLY A 51 11.69 -36.45 -17.39
N SER A 52 12.58 -35.63 -16.81
CA SER A 52 13.69 -36.12 -16.00
C SER A 52 13.16 -36.78 -14.72
N ALA A 53 13.37 -38.09 -14.56
CA ALA A 53 13.00 -38.85 -13.36
C ALA A 53 13.77 -38.45 -12.09
N HIS A 54 14.66 -37.46 -12.17
CA HIS A 54 15.59 -37.09 -11.10
C HIS A 54 15.21 -35.83 -10.32
N TYR A 55 14.10 -35.16 -10.65
CA TYR A 55 13.70 -33.96 -9.92
C TYR A 55 12.26 -34.01 -9.38
N PRO A 56 12.08 -33.96 -8.05
CA PRO A 56 10.75 -33.92 -7.44
C PRO A 56 10.11 -32.55 -7.69
N PRO A 57 8.90 -32.49 -8.30
CA PRO A 57 8.19 -31.24 -8.57
C PRO A 57 7.90 -30.41 -7.31
N GLU A 58 7.86 -31.06 -6.14
CA GLU A 58 7.70 -30.42 -4.83
C GLU A 58 8.83 -29.43 -4.52
N LEU A 59 10.06 -29.72 -4.99
CA LEU A 59 11.21 -28.83 -4.79
C LEU A 59 11.08 -27.55 -5.63
N ALA A 60 10.58 -27.65 -6.86
CA ALA A 60 10.33 -26.49 -7.71
C ALA A 60 9.25 -25.57 -7.11
N LEU A 61 8.16 -26.16 -6.60
CA LEU A 61 7.10 -25.42 -5.91
C LEU A 61 7.62 -24.71 -4.65
N ALA A 62 8.42 -25.40 -3.83
CA ALA A 62 9.03 -24.82 -2.64
C ALA A 62 9.92 -23.61 -2.98
N ARG A 63 10.68 -23.67 -4.08
CA ARG A 63 11.50 -22.54 -4.56
C ARG A 63 10.67 -21.37 -5.07
N PHE A 64 9.57 -21.62 -5.77
CA PHE A 64 8.64 -20.55 -6.15
C PHE A 64 8.01 -19.87 -4.93
N ASP A 65 7.63 -20.64 -3.90
CA ASP A 65 7.11 -20.07 -2.66
C ASP A 65 8.16 -19.23 -1.92
N GLN A 66 9.42 -19.68 -1.90
CA GLN A 66 10.53 -18.92 -1.34
C GLN A 66 10.75 -17.59 -2.09
N ALA A 67 10.79 -17.62 -3.43
CA ALA A 67 10.92 -16.40 -4.23
C ALA A 67 9.77 -15.43 -3.98
N ARG A 68 8.54 -15.94 -3.87
CA ARG A 68 7.36 -15.12 -3.55
C ARG A 68 7.45 -14.47 -2.17
N ALA A 69 7.98 -15.18 -1.16
CA ALA A 69 8.18 -14.62 0.17
C ALA A 69 9.21 -13.47 0.16
N LEU A 70 10.35 -13.67 -0.51
CA LEU A 70 11.38 -12.63 -0.65
C LEU A 70 10.84 -11.37 -1.36
N LEU A 71 10.03 -11.53 -2.40
CA LEU A 71 9.37 -10.40 -3.07
C LEU A 71 8.41 -9.64 -2.14
N ALA A 72 7.70 -10.34 -1.25
CA ALA A 72 6.81 -9.69 -0.28
C ALA A 72 7.60 -8.88 0.78
N ASP A 73 8.72 -9.42 1.26
CA ASP A 73 9.61 -8.73 2.20
C ASP A 73 10.23 -7.48 1.55
N LEU A 74 10.63 -7.58 0.28
CA LEU A 74 11.11 -6.45 -0.50
C LEU A 74 10.10 -5.31 -0.62
N ILE A 75 8.85 -5.64 -0.98
CA ILE A 75 7.77 -4.65 -1.08
C ILE A 75 7.59 -3.92 0.26
N GLN A 76 7.70 -4.64 1.37
CA GLN A 76 7.60 -4.05 2.71
C GLN A 76 8.79 -3.13 3.03
N GLY A 77 10.02 -3.56 2.73
CA GLY A 77 11.23 -2.75 2.93
C GLY A 77 11.16 -1.43 2.16
N TRP A 78 10.74 -1.49 0.88
CA TRP A 78 10.56 -0.32 0.04
C TRP A 78 9.52 0.65 0.59
N GLN A 79 8.35 0.15 1.00
CA GLN A 79 7.30 0.98 1.61
C GLN A 79 7.80 1.66 2.90
N GLN A 80 8.60 0.96 3.71
CA GLN A 80 9.16 1.52 4.94
C GLN A 80 10.20 2.61 4.65
N ALA A 81 11.03 2.42 3.62
CA ALA A 81 11.98 3.43 3.15
C ALA A 81 11.24 4.67 2.64
N GLU A 82 10.21 4.51 1.80
CA GLU A 82 9.37 5.61 1.32
C GLU A 82 8.72 6.38 2.48
N ASN A 83 8.17 5.68 3.47
CA ASN A 83 7.59 6.30 4.65
C ASN A 83 8.63 7.08 5.47
N SER A 84 9.85 6.56 5.58
CA SER A 84 10.95 7.19 6.31
C SER A 84 11.43 8.48 5.61
N VAL A 85 11.57 8.44 4.28
CA VAL A 85 11.91 9.61 3.46
C VAL A 85 10.80 10.66 3.55
N ALA A 86 9.53 10.25 3.44
CA ALA A 86 8.40 11.16 3.59
C ALA A 86 8.41 11.86 4.96
N ALA A 87 8.67 11.13 6.05
CA ALA A 87 8.76 11.70 7.39
C ALA A 87 9.94 12.66 7.58
N ILE A 88 11.07 12.45 6.88
CA ILE A 88 12.20 13.38 6.88
C ILE A 88 11.83 14.65 6.12
N LEU A 89 11.23 14.52 4.93
CA LEU A 89 10.80 15.66 4.12
C LEU A 89 9.75 16.51 4.83
N ASP A 90 8.81 15.88 5.54
CA ASP A 90 7.80 16.57 6.33
C ASP A 90 8.42 17.44 7.44
N ARG A 91 9.41 16.89 8.16
CA ARG A 91 10.15 17.62 9.21
C ARG A 91 11.07 18.72 8.68
N LEU A 92 11.66 18.51 7.51
CA LEU A 92 12.43 19.54 6.81
C LEU A 92 11.52 20.62 6.22
N GLY A 93 10.26 20.27 5.90
CA GLY A 93 9.27 21.12 5.26
C GLY A 93 8.36 21.92 6.20
N GLY A 94 8.26 21.59 7.49
CA GLY A 94 7.35 22.28 8.42
C GLY A 94 7.85 22.33 9.87
N GLY A 95 7.88 23.47 10.58
CA GLY A 95 6.94 24.59 10.45
C GLY A 95 5.52 24.06 10.68
N GLN A 96 4.90 24.41 11.80
CA GLN A 96 3.60 23.90 12.25
C GLN A 96 2.62 23.66 11.09
N ASP A 97 1.99 22.47 11.05
CA ASP A 97 1.02 22.01 10.05
C ASP A 97 -0.20 22.94 10.04
N THR A 98 -0.06 24.08 9.37
CA THR A 98 -1.11 25.10 9.26
C THR A 98 -2.00 24.78 8.06
N PRO A 99 -3.28 25.19 8.07
CA PRO A 99 -4.17 25.03 6.93
C PRO A 99 -3.60 25.56 5.59
N ALA A 100 -2.71 26.56 5.65
CA ALA A 100 -2.01 27.09 4.48
C ALA A 100 -1.03 26.09 3.86
N ALA A 101 -0.30 25.31 4.67
CA ALA A 101 0.60 24.26 4.19
C ALA A 101 -0.15 23.04 3.60
N ARG A 102 -1.44 22.84 3.94
CA ARG A 102 -2.30 21.87 3.24
C ARG A 102 -2.69 22.34 1.84
N ALA A 103 -2.95 23.63 1.66
CA ALA A 103 -3.36 24.18 0.36
C ALA A 103 -2.28 24.09 -0.71
N ASP A 104 -1.00 24.11 -0.32
CA ASP A 104 0.14 24.07 -1.26
C ASP A 104 0.48 22.66 -1.76
N ARG A 105 -0.15 21.61 -1.20
CA ARG A 105 0.08 20.20 -1.59
C ARG A 105 -0.61 19.78 -2.89
N GLY A 106 -1.15 20.75 -3.63
CA GLY A 106 -1.84 20.53 -4.89
C GLY A 106 -3.23 19.93 -4.73
N ALA A 107 -3.93 19.80 -5.85
CA ALA A 107 -5.26 19.20 -5.87
C ALA A 107 -5.19 17.69 -5.58
N PRO A 108 -6.16 17.12 -4.85
CA PRO A 108 -6.24 15.67 -4.66
C PRO A 108 -6.28 14.94 -6.01
N ALA A 109 -5.56 13.82 -6.08
CA ALA A 109 -5.59 12.97 -7.27
C ALA A 109 -6.97 12.36 -7.51
N THR A 110 -7.23 12.00 -8.77
CA THR A 110 -8.53 11.44 -9.18
C THR A 110 -8.38 10.02 -9.68
N TRP A 111 -9.36 9.18 -9.34
CA TRP A 111 -9.56 7.85 -9.90
C TRP A 111 -10.86 7.83 -10.67
N ARG A 112 -10.80 7.48 -11.96
CA ARG A 112 -11.96 7.54 -12.88
C ARG A 112 -12.65 8.91 -12.83
N GLY A 113 -11.85 9.98 -12.81
CA GLY A 113 -12.31 11.37 -12.82
C GLY A 113 -12.89 11.89 -11.51
N LYS A 114 -12.77 11.14 -10.40
CA LYS A 114 -13.27 11.56 -9.07
C LYS A 114 -12.20 11.46 -7.99
N THR A 115 -12.17 12.43 -7.08
CA THR A 115 -11.34 12.41 -5.87
C THR A 115 -11.84 11.38 -4.87
N ALA A 116 -11.04 11.09 -3.85
CA ALA A 116 -11.42 10.21 -2.75
C ALA A 116 -12.68 10.72 -2.02
N ALA A 117 -12.77 12.03 -1.78
CA ALA A 117 -13.93 12.68 -1.17
C ALA A 117 -15.21 12.52 -2.01
N GLU A 118 -15.10 12.68 -3.34
CA GLU A 118 -16.22 12.53 -4.26
C GLU A 118 -16.75 11.10 -4.31
N HIS A 119 -15.86 10.10 -4.32
CA HIS A 119 -16.24 8.69 -4.18
C HIS A 119 -16.94 8.43 -2.83
N VAL A 120 -16.52 9.06 -1.74
CA VAL A 120 -17.26 8.94 -0.47
C VAL A 120 -18.66 9.58 -0.59
N GLY A 121 -18.76 10.72 -1.28
CA GLY A 121 -20.01 11.45 -1.51
C GLY A 121 -21.07 10.62 -2.24
N ASP A 122 -20.67 9.87 -3.26
CA ASP A 122 -21.56 9.06 -4.10
C ASP A 122 -21.59 7.56 -3.74
N SER A 123 -21.05 7.19 -2.58
CA SER A 123 -20.96 5.80 -2.11
C SER A 123 -20.09 4.89 -3.00
N GLY A 124 -19.12 5.48 -3.68
CA GLY A 124 -18.12 4.82 -4.52
C GLY A 124 -18.72 4.38 -5.84
N ALA A 125 -19.65 5.15 -6.41
CA ALA A 125 -20.46 4.71 -7.55
C ALA A 125 -19.61 4.15 -8.71
N ALA A 126 -18.45 4.76 -8.95
CA ALA A 126 -17.51 4.37 -10.00
C ALA A 126 -16.47 3.30 -9.60
N ILE A 127 -16.49 2.82 -8.34
CA ILE A 127 -15.56 1.82 -7.80
C ILE A 127 -16.26 0.46 -7.73
N GLY A 128 -15.82 -0.45 -8.58
CA GLY A 128 -16.27 -1.85 -8.62
C GLY A 128 -17.80 -2.02 -8.55
N ARG A 129 -18.25 -3.02 -7.78
CA ARG A 129 -19.68 -3.27 -7.55
C ARG A 129 -20.09 -3.00 -6.10
N ALA A 130 -21.39 -2.80 -5.88
CA ALA A 130 -21.92 -2.71 -4.51
C ALA A 130 -21.75 -4.03 -3.75
N GLY A 131 -21.41 -3.95 -2.47
CA GLY A 131 -21.38 -5.11 -1.58
C GLY A 131 -22.77 -5.73 -1.40
N GLY A 132 -22.84 -7.06 -1.36
CA GLY A 132 -24.10 -7.82 -1.43
C GLY A 132 -25.03 -7.78 -0.21
N ARG A 133 -24.75 -7.00 0.84
CA ARG A 133 -25.65 -6.83 2.00
C ARG A 133 -25.86 -5.36 2.30
N LEU A 134 -27.07 -4.98 2.71
CA LEU A 134 -27.29 -3.68 3.35
C LEU A 134 -26.37 -3.58 4.57
N ARG A 135 -25.46 -2.62 4.53
CA ARG A 135 -24.54 -2.31 5.61
C ARG A 135 -24.82 -0.88 6.06
N THR A 136 -24.53 -0.60 7.32
CA THR A 136 -24.60 0.75 7.91
C THR A 136 -23.60 1.73 7.28
N ARG A 137 -22.72 1.26 6.40
CA ARG A 137 -21.77 2.06 5.63
C ARG A 137 -21.74 1.57 4.18
N PRO A 138 -21.53 2.45 3.20
CA PRO A 138 -21.20 2.07 1.84
C PRO A 138 -20.03 1.10 1.79
N VAL A 139 -20.22 -0.02 1.08
CA VAL A 139 -19.17 -1.00 0.80
C VAL A 139 -19.11 -1.22 -0.69
N ARG A 140 -17.90 -1.11 -1.24
CA ARG A 140 -17.57 -1.52 -2.59
C ARG A 140 -16.66 -2.73 -2.61
N GLU A 141 -16.86 -3.53 -3.64
CA GLU A 141 -16.09 -4.73 -3.91
C GLU A 141 -15.36 -4.50 -5.23
N VAL A 142 -14.07 -4.82 -5.28
CA VAL A 142 -13.25 -4.83 -6.51
C VAL A 142 -12.87 -6.26 -6.88
N ARG A 143 -12.51 -6.49 -8.14
CA ARG A 143 -12.33 -7.84 -8.68
C ARG A 143 -11.03 -8.49 -8.20
N SER A 144 -9.99 -7.69 -7.99
CA SER A 144 -8.64 -8.20 -7.77
C SER A 144 -7.85 -7.33 -6.78
N PRO A 145 -6.80 -7.88 -6.15
CA PRO A 145 -5.85 -7.09 -5.35
C PRO A 145 -5.20 -5.96 -6.16
N SER A 146 -4.80 -6.22 -7.40
CA SER A 146 -4.17 -5.20 -8.25
C SER A 146 -5.09 -4.00 -8.52
N GLU A 147 -6.39 -4.24 -8.77
CA GLU A 147 -7.36 -3.14 -8.90
C GLU A 147 -7.48 -2.30 -7.61
N LEU A 148 -7.37 -2.94 -6.44
CA LEU A 148 -7.38 -2.23 -5.16
C LEU A 148 -6.09 -1.42 -4.96
N ASP A 149 -4.95 -1.99 -5.32
CA ASP A 149 -3.63 -1.36 -5.18
C ASP A 149 -3.49 -0.15 -6.13
N ASP A 150 -3.97 -0.27 -7.37
CA ASP A 150 -4.01 0.84 -8.33
C ASP A 150 -4.88 1.99 -7.82
N LEU A 151 -6.06 1.66 -7.26
CA LEU A 151 -6.98 2.62 -6.66
C LEU A 151 -6.34 3.31 -5.46
N LEU A 152 -5.72 2.54 -4.55
CA LEU A 152 -5.04 3.06 -3.37
C LEU A 152 -3.93 4.02 -3.80
N THR A 153 -3.02 3.55 -4.64
CA THR A 153 -1.85 4.30 -5.14
C THR A 153 -2.28 5.61 -5.79
N THR A 154 -3.34 5.58 -6.60
CA THR A 154 -3.85 6.76 -7.28
C THR A 154 -4.49 7.74 -6.31
N LEU A 155 -5.45 7.29 -5.49
CA LEU A 155 -6.21 8.16 -4.60
C LEU A 155 -5.38 8.69 -3.43
N SER A 156 -4.33 7.97 -3.00
CA SER A 156 -3.46 8.43 -1.91
C SER A 156 -2.35 9.39 -2.33
N ARG A 157 -2.23 9.71 -3.63
CA ARG A 157 -1.18 10.58 -4.14
C ARG A 157 -1.30 11.99 -3.55
N GLY A 158 -0.19 12.53 -3.08
CA GLY A 158 -0.14 13.81 -2.36
C GLY A 158 -0.56 13.71 -0.89
N GLY A 159 -0.90 12.51 -0.40
CA GLY A 159 -1.28 12.29 0.99
C GLY A 159 -0.09 12.10 1.92
N GLN A 160 -0.19 12.68 3.12
CA GLN A 160 0.79 12.51 4.21
C GLN A 160 0.45 11.28 5.06
N VAL A 161 1.44 10.47 5.43
CA VAL A 161 1.20 9.35 6.35
C VAL A 161 0.95 9.91 7.76
N LEU A 162 -0.13 9.48 8.41
CA LEU A 162 -0.44 9.82 9.79
C LEU A 162 0.01 8.71 10.73
N ASP A 163 0.59 9.10 11.87
CA ASP A 163 0.79 8.19 12.99
C ASP A 163 -0.57 7.94 13.67
N ALA A 164 -1.08 6.73 13.48
CA ALA A 164 -2.39 6.31 13.97
C ALA A 164 -2.28 4.94 14.66
N PRO A 165 -1.73 4.86 15.89
CA PRO A 165 -1.40 3.59 16.55
C PRO A 165 -2.63 2.71 16.84
N ALA A 166 -3.83 3.30 16.89
CA ALA A 166 -5.08 2.56 17.04
C ALA A 166 -5.61 1.96 15.72
N TYR A 167 -4.97 2.25 14.59
CA TYR A 167 -5.37 1.76 13.28
C TYR A 167 -4.49 0.58 12.86
N ASP A 168 -5.12 -0.53 12.49
CA ASP A 168 -4.45 -1.76 12.04
C ASP A 168 -3.98 -1.64 10.57
N GLY A 169 -3.09 -0.68 10.31
CA GLY A 169 -2.59 -0.38 8.98
C GLY A 169 -1.98 1.01 8.85
N THR A 170 -1.89 1.52 7.62
CA THR A 170 -1.40 2.88 7.36
C THR A 170 -2.58 3.81 7.07
N ILE A 171 -2.52 5.04 7.58
CA ILE A 171 -3.45 6.11 7.22
C ILE A 171 -2.68 7.19 6.48
N ARG A 172 -3.26 7.70 5.39
CA ARG A 172 -2.79 8.88 4.69
C ARG A 172 -3.83 9.98 4.73
N GLU A 173 -3.46 11.20 5.05
CA GLU A 173 -4.32 12.39 4.96
C GLU A 173 -4.03 13.17 3.68
N LEU A 174 -5.07 13.42 2.89
CA LEU A 174 -5.02 14.19 1.66
C LEU A 174 -5.09 15.71 1.92
N PRO A 175 -4.72 16.56 0.94
CA PRO A 175 -4.79 18.01 1.08
C PRO A 175 -6.16 18.56 1.48
N ASP A 176 -7.23 17.88 1.07
CA ASP A 176 -8.62 18.23 1.39
C ASP A 176 -9.10 17.71 2.77
N GLY A 177 -8.21 17.09 3.55
CA GLY A 177 -8.52 16.49 4.85
C GLY A 177 -9.18 15.10 4.77
N THR A 178 -9.36 14.54 3.57
CA THR A 178 -9.80 13.16 3.41
C THR A 178 -8.73 12.20 3.92
N LEU A 179 -9.11 11.20 4.70
CA LEU A 179 -8.20 10.15 5.15
C LEU A 179 -8.39 8.90 4.30
N ILE A 180 -7.29 8.25 3.90
CA ILE A 180 -7.27 6.95 3.23
C ILE A 180 -6.49 5.98 4.12
N GLY A 181 -7.20 5.03 4.69
CA GLY A 181 -6.62 3.95 5.47
C GLY A 181 -6.45 2.69 4.61
N HIS A 182 -5.27 2.09 4.65
CA HIS A 182 -4.99 0.78 4.03
C HIS A 182 -4.72 -0.26 5.11
N ARG A 183 -5.45 -1.38 5.06
CA ARG A 183 -5.29 -2.52 5.98
C ARG A 183 -4.96 -3.77 5.21
N ARG A 184 -3.95 -4.50 5.67
CA ARG A 184 -3.52 -5.78 5.06
C ARG A 184 -4.49 -6.93 5.33
N ARG A 185 -5.33 -6.83 6.36
CA ARG A 185 -6.30 -7.88 6.73
C ARG A 185 -7.66 -7.29 7.08
N ALA A 186 -8.71 -8.00 6.68
CA ALA A 186 -10.03 -7.85 7.27
C ALA A 186 -10.13 -8.73 8.52
N ALA A 187 -10.90 -8.30 9.51
CA ALA A 187 -11.21 -9.13 10.69
C ALA A 187 -11.79 -10.52 10.34
N SER A 188 -12.30 -10.71 9.13
CA SER A 188 -12.93 -11.94 8.66
C SER A 188 -12.28 -12.57 7.42
N ALA A 189 -11.21 -11.99 6.87
CA ALA A 189 -10.55 -12.50 5.65
C ALA A 189 -9.16 -11.90 5.47
N ALA A 190 -8.22 -12.65 4.88
CA ALA A 190 -6.87 -12.19 4.56
C ALA A 190 -6.81 -11.19 3.38
N CYS A 191 -7.94 -10.60 2.96
CA CYS A 191 -7.99 -9.68 1.84
C CYS A 191 -7.70 -8.24 2.29
N PRO A 192 -6.92 -7.47 1.50
CA PRO A 192 -6.66 -6.08 1.79
C PRO A 192 -7.93 -5.23 1.72
N ILE A 193 -7.95 -4.15 2.50
CA ILE A 193 -9.06 -3.20 2.59
C ILE A 193 -8.51 -1.79 2.43
N VAL A 194 -9.21 -0.98 1.65
CA VAL A 194 -9.07 0.48 1.66
C VAL A 194 -10.31 1.08 2.33
N ASP A 195 -10.11 1.88 3.35
CA ASP A 195 -11.15 2.70 3.98
C ASP A 195 -10.89 4.18 3.63
N VAL A 196 -11.91 4.88 3.15
CA VAL A 196 -11.84 6.31 2.88
C VAL A 196 -12.75 7.04 3.86
N PHE A 197 -12.22 8.06 4.54
CA PHE A 197 -12.91 8.82 5.57
C PHE A 197 -12.95 10.29 5.21
N THR A 198 -14.15 10.85 5.34
CA THR A 198 -14.39 12.30 5.40
C THR A 198 -14.97 12.61 6.77
N PRO A 199 -15.09 13.88 7.18
CA PRO A 199 -15.66 14.24 8.49
C PRO A 199 -17.06 13.66 8.77
N HIS A 200 -17.83 13.35 7.72
CA HIS A 200 -19.24 12.95 7.86
C HIS A 200 -19.53 11.54 7.35
N ARG A 201 -18.66 10.96 6.53
CA ARG A 201 -18.94 9.73 5.78
C ARG A 201 -17.71 8.87 5.63
N ARG A 202 -17.94 7.58 5.45
CA ARG A 202 -16.91 6.57 5.23
C ARG A 202 -17.30 5.63 4.10
N LEU A 203 -16.32 5.23 3.31
CA LEU A 203 -16.44 4.23 2.25
C LEU A 203 -15.44 3.10 2.53
N LYS A 204 -15.91 1.85 2.52
CA LYS A 204 -15.03 0.68 2.61
C LYS A 204 -14.93 0.01 1.24
N ILE A 205 -13.72 -0.31 0.80
CA ILE A 205 -13.43 -1.00 -0.45
C ILE A 205 -12.61 -2.24 -0.12
N HIS A 206 -12.97 -3.40 -0.66
CA HIS A 206 -12.21 -4.63 -0.46
C HIS A 206 -12.26 -5.52 -1.69
N VAL A 207 -11.30 -6.44 -1.78
CA VAL A 207 -11.27 -7.44 -2.84
C VAL A 207 -12.32 -8.50 -2.59
N ARG A 208 -13.10 -8.84 -3.61
CA ARG A 208 -14.00 -10.00 -3.58
C ARG A 208 -14.09 -10.61 -4.98
N PRO A 209 -13.27 -11.62 -5.32
CA PRO A 209 -13.22 -12.17 -6.67
C PRO A 209 -14.50 -12.94 -7.04
N GLU A 210 -15.25 -13.46 -6.06
CA GLU A 210 -16.42 -14.29 -6.33
C GLU A 210 -17.56 -13.50 -6.99
N GLY A 211 -18.25 -14.13 -7.95
CA GLY A 211 -19.43 -13.55 -8.60
C GLY A 211 -19.12 -12.45 -9.61
N TRP A 212 -17.85 -12.23 -9.99
CA TRP A 212 -17.50 -11.36 -11.12
C TRP A 212 -17.64 -12.04 -12.50
N GLY A 213 -18.15 -13.27 -12.52
CA GLY A 213 -18.57 -14.01 -13.70
C GLY A 213 -17.75 -15.26 -14.00
N GLN A 214 -18.37 -16.44 -13.86
CA GLN A 214 -18.46 -17.38 -14.98
C GLN A 214 -19.75 -17.02 -15.74
N HIS A 215 -19.68 -16.01 -16.58
CA HIS A 215 -20.64 -15.84 -17.68
C HIS A 215 -19.81 -15.66 -18.94
N VAL A 216 -19.12 -16.73 -19.31
CA VAL A 216 -18.73 -16.95 -20.70
C VAL A 216 -19.98 -17.54 -21.36
N ARG A 217 -20.41 -16.89 -22.45
CA ARG A 217 -21.48 -17.36 -23.33
C ARG A 217 -21.10 -18.68 -23.97
#